data_AF-A0A9P6PHY4-F1
#
_entry.id   AF-A0A9P6PHY4-F1
#
_cell.length_a   1.000
_cell.length_b   1.000
_cell.length_c   1.000
_cell.angle_alpha   90.00
_cell.angle_beta   90.00
_cell.angle_gamma   90.00
#
_symmetry.space_group_name_H-M   'P 1'
#
loop_
_entity.id
_entity.type
_entity.pdbx_description
1 polymer ?
#
loop_
_entity_poly.entity_id
_entity_poly.type
_entity_poly.pdbx_seq_one_letter_code
_entity_poly.pdbx_strand_id
1 'polypeptide(L)'
;MDPLTSSTGFYPLFAKVYGQLIGPASEFRFIPGVTPLSTFREVVIGFLLYFVVIFGGQYLMTNRPPMRLSLLSQAHNLILTLVSGALLILIAEQILPKVYEHGLFYGLCSDDAWTQPLEQLYYLNYLVKYWEFLDTVFLVLKKKKLELYEDSKLRLWLEFLHTYHHSMTMVYCYTQLVSQPAMQPVSKSGGKNT
;
A
#
# COMPACT_ATOMS: atom_id res chain seq x y z
N MET A 1 7.62 30.38 -6.82
CA MET A 1 8.61 29.55 -7.52
C MET A 1 8.46 28.17 -6.92
N ASP A 2 7.74 27.28 -7.60
CA ASP A 2 7.39 25.99 -7.03
C ASP A 2 8.65 25.11 -6.93
N PRO A 3 9.04 24.64 -5.73
CA PRO A 3 10.19 23.73 -5.57
C PRO A 3 9.98 22.37 -6.27
N LEU A 4 8.75 22.10 -6.71
CA LEU A 4 8.27 20.85 -7.30
C LEU A 4 8.78 20.60 -8.74
N THR A 5 9.49 21.56 -9.35
CA THR A 5 10.12 21.44 -10.68
C THR A 5 11.65 21.44 -10.64
N SER A 6 12.29 21.13 -9.50
CA SER A 6 13.74 20.91 -9.51
C SER A 6 14.05 19.59 -10.26
N SER A 7 14.85 19.68 -11.31
CA SER A 7 15.30 18.55 -12.14
C SER A 7 16.19 17.53 -11.41
N THR A 8 16.25 17.61 -10.07
CA THR A 8 17.16 16.90 -9.17
C THR A 8 16.47 15.90 -8.24
N GLY A 9 15.14 15.81 -8.26
CA GLY A 9 14.37 14.91 -7.41
C GLY A 9 14.25 13.47 -7.92
N PHE A 10 13.83 12.53 -7.06
CA PHE A 10 13.60 11.12 -7.44
C PHE A 10 12.24 10.94 -8.15
N TYR A 11 11.27 11.80 -7.85
CA TYR A 11 9.93 11.74 -8.44
C TYR A 11 9.89 11.87 -9.99
N PRO A 12 10.61 12.78 -10.67
CA PRO A 12 10.64 12.86 -12.13
C PRO A 12 11.15 11.57 -12.81
N LEU A 13 12.13 10.89 -12.20
CA LEU A 13 12.62 9.60 -12.69
C LEU A 13 11.51 8.54 -12.57
N PHE A 14 10.86 8.48 -11.41
CA PHE A 14 9.71 7.61 -11.18
C PHE A 14 8.58 7.88 -12.18
N ALA A 15 8.21 9.14 -12.39
CA ALA A 15 7.14 9.55 -13.31
C ALA A 15 7.45 9.12 -14.76
N LYS A 16 8.72 9.17 -15.18
CA LYS A 16 9.16 8.70 -16.49
C LYS A 16 9.05 7.18 -16.62
N VAL A 17 9.51 6.43 -15.62
CA VAL A 17 9.42 4.96 -15.62
C VAL A 17 7.95 4.51 -15.58
N TYR A 18 7.13 5.14 -14.73
CA TYR A 18 5.70 4.88 -14.65
C TYR A 18 4.99 5.22 -15.99
N GLY A 19 5.35 6.36 -16.58
CA GLY A 19 4.94 6.80 -17.92
C GLY A 19 5.13 5.76 -19.01
N GLN A 20 6.26 5.06 -18.98
CA GLN A 20 6.62 4.04 -19.97
C GLN A 20 5.91 2.70 -19.74
N LEU A 21 5.53 2.38 -18.51
CA LEU A 21 4.96 1.08 -18.16
C LEU A 21 3.43 1.07 -18.10
N ILE A 22 2.82 2.12 -17.56
CA ILE A 22 1.39 2.14 -17.19
C ILE A 22 0.65 3.28 -17.90
N GLY A 23 1.26 4.47 -17.97
CA GLY A 23 0.64 5.67 -18.53
C GLY A 23 1.12 6.96 -17.84
N PRO A 24 0.71 8.14 -18.29
CA PRO A 24 1.22 9.42 -17.79
C PRO A 24 0.96 9.58 -16.28
N ALA A 25 2.03 9.60 -15.49
CA ALA A 25 1.97 9.73 -14.02
C ALA A 25 1.27 11.03 -13.56
N SER A 26 1.43 12.11 -14.34
CA SER A 26 0.83 13.43 -14.08
C SER A 26 -0.70 13.48 -14.23
N GLU A 27 -1.31 12.49 -14.87
CA GLU A 27 -2.76 12.42 -15.08
C GLU A 27 -3.45 11.48 -14.09
N PHE A 28 -2.69 10.79 -13.24
CA PHE A 28 -3.26 9.85 -12.28
C PHE A 28 -4.18 10.58 -11.29
N ARG A 29 -5.40 10.07 -11.14
CA ARG A 29 -6.40 10.51 -10.16
C ARG A 29 -7.00 9.28 -9.51
N PHE A 30 -7.13 9.27 -8.18
CA PHE A 30 -7.86 8.21 -7.51
C PHE A 30 -9.36 8.53 -7.60
N ILE A 31 -10.09 7.73 -8.39
CA ILE A 31 -11.53 7.89 -8.61
C ILE A 31 -12.22 6.66 -8.03
N PRO A 32 -12.99 6.81 -6.93
CA PRO A 32 -13.76 5.72 -6.35
C PRO A 32 -14.71 5.09 -7.40
N GLY A 33 -14.59 3.79 -7.65
CA GLY A 33 -15.39 3.05 -8.61
C GLY A 33 -14.83 2.94 -10.02
N VAL A 34 -13.75 3.68 -10.36
CA VAL A 34 -13.09 3.61 -11.68
C VAL A 34 -11.67 3.07 -11.54
N THR A 35 -10.92 3.52 -10.53
CA THR A 35 -9.58 3.01 -10.26
C THR A 35 -9.69 1.58 -9.70
N PRO A 36 -8.85 0.61 -10.10
CA PRO A 36 -8.94 -0.74 -9.57
C PRO A 36 -8.73 -0.77 -8.05
N LEU A 37 -9.46 -1.64 -7.32
CA LEU A 37 -9.43 -1.74 -5.85
C LEU A 37 -9.84 -0.44 -5.12
N SER A 38 -10.60 0.44 -5.77
CA SER A 38 -11.08 1.69 -5.19
C SER A 38 -12.46 1.58 -4.54
N THR A 39 -13.17 0.46 -4.73
CA THR A 39 -14.48 0.26 -4.12
C THR A 39 -14.39 -0.40 -2.75
N PHE A 40 -15.26 0.00 -1.85
CA PHE A 40 -15.38 -0.64 -0.54
C PHE A 40 -15.67 -2.14 -0.65
N ARG A 41 -16.42 -2.55 -1.69
CA ARG A 41 -16.72 -3.97 -1.95
C ARG A 41 -15.46 -4.76 -2.27
N GLU A 42 -14.60 -4.24 -3.13
CA GLU A 42 -13.31 -4.90 -3.46
C GLU A 42 -12.42 -5.04 -2.22
N VAL A 43 -12.36 -3.99 -1.39
CA VAL A 43 -11.62 -4.01 -0.11
C VAL A 43 -12.14 -5.12 0.81
N VAL A 44 -13.46 -5.18 1.00
CA VAL A 44 -14.09 -6.21 1.85
C VAL A 44 -13.90 -7.60 1.28
N ILE A 45 -14.05 -7.78 -0.04
CA ILE A 45 -13.82 -9.07 -0.70
C ILE A 45 -12.35 -9.50 -0.53
N GLY A 46 -11.40 -8.59 -0.75
CA GLY A 46 -9.98 -8.85 -0.55
C GLY A 46 -9.66 -9.25 0.89
N PHE A 47 -10.23 -8.54 1.87
CA PHE A 47 -10.11 -8.88 3.29
C PHE A 47 -10.72 -10.26 3.62
N LEU A 48 -11.91 -10.58 3.12
CA LEU A 48 -12.53 -11.89 3.36
C LEU A 48 -11.74 -13.03 2.69
N LEU A 49 -11.34 -12.85 1.44
CA LEU A 49 -10.50 -13.82 0.71
C LEU A 49 -9.19 -14.06 1.43
N TYR A 50 -8.56 -13.00 1.95
CA TYR A 50 -7.35 -13.08 2.74
C TYR A 50 -7.53 -14.01 3.95
N PHE A 51 -8.60 -13.80 4.73
CA PHE A 51 -8.91 -14.65 5.89
C PHE A 51 -9.18 -16.11 5.47
N VAL A 52 -9.94 -16.32 4.41
CA VAL A 52 -10.23 -17.67 3.88
C VAL A 52 -8.95 -18.39 3.47
N VAL A 53 -8.01 -17.70 2.81
CA VAL A 53 -6.73 -18.29 2.41
C VAL A 53 -5.87 -18.63 3.63
N ILE A 54 -5.84 -17.78 4.65
CA ILE A 54 -5.05 -18.02 5.86
C ILE A 54 -5.61 -19.20 6.68
N PHE A 55 -6.90 -19.16 7.03
CA PHE A 55 -7.52 -20.23 7.81
C PHE A 55 -7.62 -21.54 7.02
N GLY A 56 -7.95 -21.47 5.73
CA GLY A 56 -7.96 -22.62 4.83
C GLY A 56 -6.56 -23.21 4.63
N GLY A 57 -5.55 -22.36 4.46
CA GLY A 57 -4.15 -22.77 4.34
C GLY A 57 -3.64 -23.45 5.62
N GLN A 58 -3.97 -22.91 6.80
CA GLN A 58 -3.63 -23.53 8.09
C GLN A 58 -4.27 -24.92 8.23
N TYR A 59 -5.57 -25.04 7.93
CA TYR A 59 -6.30 -26.31 8.00
C TYR A 59 -5.71 -27.36 7.05
N LEU A 60 -5.39 -26.97 5.81
CA LEU A 60 -4.79 -27.86 4.82
C LEU A 60 -3.37 -28.29 5.23
N MET A 61 -2.61 -27.39 5.85
CA MET A 61 -1.25 -27.64 6.30
C MET A 61 -1.18 -28.47 7.59
N THR A 62 -2.28 -28.72 8.30
CA THR A 62 -2.29 -29.53 9.54
C THR A 62 -1.64 -30.90 9.34
N ASN A 63 -1.97 -31.59 8.24
CA ASN A 63 -1.49 -32.94 7.95
C ASN A 63 -0.37 -33.00 6.89
N ARG A 64 0.25 -31.85 6.55
CA ARG A 64 1.27 -31.75 5.50
C ARG A 64 2.63 -31.31 6.07
N PRO A 65 3.76 -31.84 5.55
CA PRO A 65 5.08 -31.35 5.92
C PRO A 65 5.32 -29.91 5.41
N PRO A 66 6.21 -29.14 6.05
CA PRO A 66 6.52 -27.77 5.63
C PRO A 66 7.11 -27.72 4.22
N MET A 67 6.61 -26.80 3.38
CA MET A 67 7.13 -26.62 2.02
C MET A 67 8.40 -25.77 2.03
N ARG A 68 9.44 -26.21 1.30
CA ARG A 68 10.71 -25.49 1.17
C ARG A 68 10.62 -24.36 0.13
N LEU A 69 9.82 -23.33 0.42
CA LEU A 69 9.67 -22.13 -0.42
C LEU A 69 10.61 -21.00 0.05
N SER A 70 11.83 -21.34 0.48
CA SER A 70 12.78 -20.38 1.07
C SER A 70 13.20 -19.29 0.09
N LEU A 71 13.54 -19.68 -1.14
CA LEU A 71 14.03 -18.77 -2.17
C LEU A 71 12.93 -17.80 -2.64
N LEU A 72 11.73 -18.30 -2.90
CA LEU A 72 10.59 -17.46 -3.31
C LEU A 72 10.20 -16.45 -2.22
N SER A 73 10.12 -16.87 -0.97
CA SER A 73 9.80 -15.97 0.15
C SER A 73 10.93 -14.95 0.42
N GLN A 74 12.19 -15.32 0.22
CA GLN A 74 13.31 -14.36 0.30
C GLN A 74 13.27 -13.34 -0.83
N ALA A 75 13.03 -13.78 -2.07
CA ALA A 75 12.91 -12.91 -3.22
C ALA A 75 11.72 -11.95 -3.07
N HIS A 76 10.57 -12.46 -2.63
CA HIS A 76 9.39 -11.64 -2.35
C HIS A 76 9.70 -10.55 -1.30
N ASN A 77 10.31 -10.92 -0.18
CA ASN A 77 10.63 -9.97 0.89
C ASN A 77 11.69 -8.95 0.47
N LEU A 78 12.64 -9.34 -0.38
CA LEU A 78 13.62 -8.41 -0.96
C LEU A 78 12.92 -7.39 -1.88
N ILE A 79 12.09 -7.86 -2.82
CA ILE A 79 11.33 -6.99 -3.72
C ILE A 79 10.44 -6.04 -2.93
N LEU A 80 9.72 -6.56 -1.93
CA LEU A 80 8.85 -5.78 -1.08
C LEU A 80 9.63 -4.70 -0.32
N THR A 81 10.82 -5.03 0.22
CA THR A 81 11.67 -4.06 0.92
C THR A 81 12.16 -2.96 -0.01
N LEU A 82 12.59 -3.31 -1.23
CA LEU A 82 13.06 -2.35 -2.23
C LEU A 82 11.94 -1.41 -2.69
N VAL A 83 10.76 -1.95 -3.00
CA VAL A 83 9.61 -1.17 -3.46
C VAL A 83 9.08 -0.27 -2.33
N SER A 84 8.90 -0.79 -1.12
CA SER A 84 8.46 0.00 0.03
C SER A 84 9.48 1.07 0.42
N GLY A 85 10.78 0.76 0.34
CA GLY A 85 11.83 1.74 0.56
C GLY A 85 11.84 2.86 -0.49
N ALA A 86 11.67 2.52 -1.76
CA ALA A 86 11.57 3.51 -2.83
C ALA A 86 10.34 4.41 -2.67
N LEU A 87 9.17 3.83 -2.37
CA LEU A 87 7.95 4.59 -2.09
C LEU A 87 8.11 5.50 -0.88
N LEU A 88 8.76 5.04 0.19
CA LEU A 88 9.03 5.85 1.38
C LEU A 88 9.86 7.08 1.03
N ILE A 89 10.92 6.93 0.24
CA ILE A 89 11.77 8.05 -0.19
C ILE A 89 10.95 9.05 -1.03
N LEU A 90 10.16 8.55 -1.99
CA LEU A 90 9.32 9.39 -2.85
C LEU A 90 8.26 10.16 -2.06
N ILE A 91 7.61 9.50 -1.09
CA ILE A 91 6.62 10.15 -0.22
C ILE A 91 7.29 11.17 0.70
N ALA A 92 8.44 10.82 1.29
CA ALA A 92 9.19 11.72 2.17
C ALA A 92 9.66 12.98 1.40
N GLU A 93 10.11 12.83 0.16
CA GLU A 93 10.48 13.94 -0.72
C GLU A 93 9.32 14.93 -0.93
N GLN A 94 8.07 14.44 -0.99
CA GLN A 94 6.88 15.28 -1.16
C GLN A 94 6.38 15.90 0.15
N ILE A 95 6.52 15.20 1.28
CA ILE A 95 5.96 15.63 2.59
C ILE A 95 6.93 16.50 3.39
N LEU A 96 8.22 16.13 3.46
CA LEU A 96 9.21 16.82 4.28
C LEU A 96 9.33 18.34 4.01
N PRO A 97 9.41 18.83 2.75
CA PRO A 97 9.49 20.26 2.52
C PRO A 97 8.24 21.01 3.00
N LYS A 98 7.05 20.44 2.79
CA LYS A 98 5.77 21.05 3.23
C LYS A 98 5.69 21.15 4.76
N VAL A 99 6.16 20.10 5.45
CA VAL A 99 6.21 20.08 6.92
C VAL A 99 7.26 21.05 7.46
N TYR A 100 8.42 21.16 6.80
CA TYR A 100 9.47 22.09 7.22
C TYR A 100 9.05 23.56 7.06
N GLU A 101 8.35 23.90 5.98
CA GLU A 101 7.93 25.28 5.68
C GLU A 101 6.68 25.72 6.44
N HIS A 102 5.70 24.83 6.63
CA HIS A 102 4.39 25.20 7.19
C HIS A 102 4.04 24.49 8.50
N GLY A 103 4.91 23.62 8.99
CA GLY A 103 4.69 22.84 10.21
C GLY A 103 3.85 21.57 10.00
N LEU A 104 3.82 20.71 11.02
CA LEU A 104 3.14 19.42 10.99
C LEU A 104 1.61 19.53 10.82
N PHE A 105 0.98 20.52 11.46
CA PHE A 105 -0.47 20.70 11.37
C PHE A 105 -0.92 21.07 9.95
N TYR A 106 -0.12 21.86 9.23
CA TYR A 106 -0.41 22.18 7.84
C TYR A 106 -0.26 20.95 6.94
N GLY A 107 0.81 20.17 7.13
CA GLY A 107 1.03 18.94 6.34
C GLY A 107 -0.05 17.86 6.53
N LEU A 108 -0.78 17.86 7.64
CA LEU A 108 -1.81 16.86 7.97
C LEU A 108 -3.24 17.34 7.75
N CYS A 109 -3.50 18.64 7.91
CA CYS A 109 -4.86 19.20 7.95
C CYS A 109 -5.16 20.17 6.80
N SER A 110 -4.16 20.56 6.00
CA SER A 110 -4.36 21.46 4.86
C SER A 110 -4.63 20.69 3.58
N ASP A 111 -5.68 21.06 2.86
CA ASP A 111 -5.99 20.51 1.53
C ASP A 111 -4.85 20.77 0.52
N ASP A 112 -4.12 21.88 0.68
CA ASP A 112 -2.98 22.25 -0.16
C ASP A 112 -1.75 21.36 0.07
N ALA A 113 -1.71 20.63 1.19
CA ALA A 113 -0.66 19.64 1.44
C ALA A 113 -0.85 18.38 0.58
N TRP A 114 -2.04 18.13 0.04
CA TRP A 114 -2.34 16.98 -0.79
C TRP A 114 -2.15 17.30 -2.28
N THR A 115 -1.03 16.84 -2.85
CA THR A 115 -0.70 17.05 -4.27
C THR A 115 -0.98 15.79 -5.11
N GLN A 116 -1.26 15.96 -6.40
CA GLN A 116 -1.50 14.83 -7.32
C GLN A 116 -0.37 13.79 -7.34
N PRO A 117 0.93 14.18 -7.35
CA PRO A 117 2.04 13.25 -7.14
C PRO A 117 1.93 12.39 -5.88
N LEU A 118 1.52 13.02 -4.77
CA LEU A 118 1.41 12.38 -3.48
C LEU A 118 0.24 11.38 -3.45
N GLU A 119 -0.90 11.75 -4.05
CA GLU A 119 -2.06 10.88 -4.25
C GLU A 119 -1.68 9.58 -4.97
N GLN A 120 -0.93 9.70 -6.08
CA GLN A 120 -0.45 8.54 -6.83
C GLN A 120 0.47 7.63 -5.99
N LEU A 121 1.40 8.22 -5.23
CA LEU A 121 2.31 7.46 -4.38
C LEU A 121 1.57 6.76 -3.24
N TYR A 122 0.55 7.40 -2.65
CA TYR A 122 -0.31 6.77 -1.64
C TYR A 122 -1.13 5.61 -2.23
N TYR A 123 -1.62 5.74 -3.46
CA TYR A 123 -2.31 4.66 -4.14
C TYR A 123 -1.36 3.47 -4.42
N LEU A 124 -0.13 3.73 -4.86
CA LEU A 124 0.87 2.66 -5.04
C LEU A 124 1.24 1.99 -3.72
N ASN A 125 1.40 2.76 -2.65
CA ASN A 125 1.61 2.21 -1.31
C ASN A 125 0.44 1.32 -0.87
N TYR A 126 -0.80 1.73 -1.17
CA TYR A 126 -1.99 0.93 -0.93
C TYR A 126 -1.97 -0.40 -1.70
N LEU A 127 -1.57 -0.41 -2.98
CA LEU A 127 -1.40 -1.65 -3.75
C LEU A 127 -0.33 -2.57 -3.15
N VAL A 128 0.79 -2.01 -2.67
CA VAL A 128 1.83 -2.78 -1.98
C VAL A 128 1.28 -3.47 -0.73
N LYS A 129 0.32 -2.89 -0.01
CA LYS A 129 -0.34 -3.56 1.14
C LYS A 129 -1.09 -4.83 0.74
N TYR A 130 -1.71 -4.87 -0.44
CA TYR A 130 -2.30 -6.12 -0.96
C TYR A 130 -1.24 -7.15 -1.30
N TRP A 131 -0.08 -6.70 -1.81
CA TRP A 131 1.03 -7.58 -2.11
C TRP A 131 1.63 -8.20 -0.83
N GLU A 132 1.66 -7.46 0.28
CA GLU A 132 2.10 -7.95 1.59
C GLU A 132 1.29 -9.13 2.11
N PHE A 133 0.02 -9.29 1.70
CA PHE A 133 -0.78 -10.45 2.06
C PHE A 133 -0.14 -11.77 1.60
N LEU A 134 0.64 -11.76 0.51
CA LEU A 134 1.35 -12.95 0.04
C LEU A 134 2.45 -13.42 1.01
N ASP A 135 3.11 -12.53 1.76
CA ASP A 135 4.11 -12.92 2.76
C ASP A 135 3.47 -13.83 3.81
N THR A 136 2.26 -13.49 4.25
CA THR A 136 1.52 -14.28 5.24
C THR A 136 1.10 -15.65 4.69
N VAL A 137 0.81 -15.76 3.39
CA VAL A 137 0.57 -17.04 2.72
C VAL A 137 1.85 -17.88 2.74
N PHE A 138 3.01 -17.30 2.42
CA PHE A 138 4.28 -18.01 2.50
C PHE A 138 4.63 -18.45 3.93
N LEU A 139 4.25 -17.68 4.95
CA LEU A 139 4.42 -18.04 6.36
C LEU A 139 3.59 -19.29 6.71
N VAL A 140 2.30 -19.32 6.32
CA VAL A 140 1.42 -20.48 6.52
C VAL A 140 1.97 -21.72 5.81
N LEU A 141 2.44 -21.58 4.57
CA LEU A 141 2.96 -22.68 3.76
C LEU A 141 4.32 -23.23 4.21
N LYS A 142 5.20 -22.38 4.78
CA LYS A 142 6.52 -22.82 5.25
C LYS A 142 6.53 -23.38 6.66
N LYS A 143 5.49 -23.13 7.47
CA LYS A 143 5.49 -23.39 8.93
C LYS A 143 6.77 -22.87 9.62
N LYS A 144 7.42 -21.83 9.06
CA LYS A 144 8.89 -21.65 9.12
C LYS A 144 9.50 -21.38 10.51
N LYS A 145 8.73 -21.17 11.58
CA LYS A 145 9.29 -20.65 12.84
C LYS A 145 8.56 -21.03 14.12
N LEU A 146 7.70 -22.04 14.12
CA LEU A 146 6.86 -22.31 15.30
C LEU A 146 6.92 -23.76 15.78
N GLU A 147 7.79 -24.57 15.18
CA GLU A 147 8.15 -25.89 15.72
C GLU A 147 9.13 -25.76 16.91
N LEU A 148 9.83 -24.62 17.03
CA LEU A 148 10.72 -24.28 18.15
C LEU A 148 10.00 -23.71 19.38
N TYR A 149 8.72 -23.33 19.24
CA TYR A 149 7.88 -22.96 20.37
C TYR A 149 6.92 -24.12 20.60
N GLU A 150 7.16 -24.89 21.65
CA GLU A 150 6.29 -25.98 22.09
C GLU A 150 4.86 -25.48 22.41
N ASP A 151 4.72 -24.18 22.67
CA ASP A 151 3.44 -23.53 22.95
C ASP A 151 2.74 -23.00 21.68
N SER A 152 1.75 -23.78 21.25
CA SER A 152 0.86 -23.50 20.11
C SER A 152 0.13 -22.15 20.22
N LYS A 153 -0.02 -21.58 21.43
CA LYS A 153 -0.67 -20.27 21.63
C LYS A 153 0.16 -19.10 21.11
N LEU A 154 1.49 -19.14 21.27
CA LEU A 154 2.34 -18.03 20.83
C LEU A 154 2.41 -17.97 19.29
N ARG A 155 2.37 -19.13 18.64
CA ARG A 155 2.22 -19.25 17.19
C ARG A 155 0.98 -18.52 16.68
N LEU A 156 -0.17 -18.84 17.27
CA LEU A 156 -1.45 -18.29 16.86
C LEU A 156 -1.49 -16.77 17.10
N TRP A 157 -0.91 -16.31 18.22
CA TRP A 157 -0.82 -14.88 18.54
C TRP A 157 0.06 -14.09 17.57
N LEU A 158 1.20 -14.64 17.15
CA LEU A 158 2.09 -13.95 16.20
C LEU A 158 1.48 -13.86 14.80
N GLU A 159 0.86 -14.95 14.33
CA GLU A 159 0.16 -15.00 13.04
C GLU A 159 -1.07 -14.05 13.07
N PHE A 160 -1.82 -14.01 14.17
CA PHE A 160 -2.94 -13.07 14.35
C PHE A 160 -2.47 -11.61 14.31
N LEU A 161 -1.43 -11.26 15.06
CA LEU A 161 -0.94 -9.88 15.13
C LEU A 161 -0.50 -9.38 13.74
N HIS A 162 0.20 -10.22 12.98
CA HIS A 162 0.66 -9.89 11.65
C HIS A 162 -0.50 -9.73 10.66
N THR A 163 -1.44 -10.68 10.66
CA THR A 163 -2.67 -10.65 9.86
C THR A 163 -3.52 -9.41 10.20
N TYR A 164 -3.66 -9.09 11.48
CA TYR A 164 -4.37 -7.92 11.99
C TYR A 164 -3.69 -6.62 11.56
N HIS A 165 -2.37 -6.52 11.71
CA HIS A 165 -1.61 -5.34 11.32
C HIS A 165 -1.71 -5.07 9.80
N HIS A 166 -1.50 -6.09 8.95
CA HIS A 166 -1.59 -5.91 7.50
C HIS A 166 -3.00 -5.55 7.04
N SER A 167 -4.02 -6.15 7.65
CA SER A 167 -5.40 -5.79 7.30
C SER A 167 -5.80 -4.39 7.78
N MET A 168 -5.43 -4.00 9.01
CA MET A 168 -5.70 -2.66 9.53
C MET A 168 -4.98 -1.57 8.72
N THR A 169 -3.72 -1.79 8.35
CA THR A 169 -2.97 -0.81 7.55
C THR A 169 -3.52 -0.66 6.13
N MET A 170 -4.04 -1.72 5.53
CA MET A 170 -4.74 -1.66 4.24
C MET A 170 -6.02 -0.82 4.34
N VAL A 171 -6.86 -1.09 5.36
CA VAL A 171 -8.10 -0.31 5.60
C VAL A 171 -7.77 1.15 5.87
N TYR A 172 -6.73 1.43 6.66
CA TYR A 172 -6.27 2.78 6.93
C TYR A 172 -5.82 3.50 5.65
N CYS A 173 -5.04 2.83 4.78
CA CYS A 173 -4.65 3.44 3.50
C CYS A 173 -5.85 3.70 2.59
N TYR A 174 -6.85 2.79 2.60
CA TYR A 174 -8.10 3.00 1.88
C TYR A 174 -8.89 4.21 2.39
N THR A 175 -9.06 4.34 3.71
CA THR A 175 -9.81 5.47 4.28
C THR A 175 -9.11 6.79 3.99
N GLN A 176 -7.77 6.83 4.02
CA GLN A 176 -6.99 8.00 3.62
C GLN A 176 -7.19 8.36 2.14
N LEU A 177 -7.20 7.38 1.25
CA LEU A 177 -7.43 7.62 -0.18
C LEU A 177 -8.86 8.04 -0.50
N VAL A 178 -9.86 7.62 0.29
CA VAL A 178 -11.27 7.99 0.08
C VAL A 178 -11.63 9.31 0.77
N SER A 179 -11.02 9.63 1.91
CA SER A 179 -11.32 10.85 2.66
C SER A 179 -10.79 12.10 1.99
N GLN A 180 -9.63 12.03 1.32
CA GLN A 180 -8.95 13.20 0.75
C GLN A 180 -9.62 13.76 -0.52
N PRO A 181 -10.05 12.94 -1.51
CA PRO A 181 -10.85 13.43 -2.65
C PRO A 181 -12.19 14.05 -2.22
N ALA A 182 -12.70 13.71 -1.04
CA ALA A 182 -13.93 14.27 -0.48
C ALA A 182 -13.73 15.66 0.16
N MET A 183 -12.49 16.00 0.56
CA MET A 183 -12.14 17.33 1.09
C MET A 183 -11.75 18.31 -0.01
N GLN A 184 -11.23 17.82 -1.15
CA GLN A 184 -11.09 18.66 -2.34
C GLN A 184 -12.49 19.03 -2.86
N PRO A 185 -12.92 20.30 -2.81
CA PRO A 185 -14.08 20.69 -3.59
C PRO A 185 -13.74 20.33 -5.03
N VAL A 186 -14.68 19.64 -5.70
CA VAL A 186 -14.64 19.37 -7.14
C VAL A 186 -14.51 20.72 -7.87
N SER A 187 -13.30 21.24 -7.97
CA SER A 187 -13.01 22.45 -8.73
C SER A 187 -12.74 22.01 -10.16
N LYS A 188 -13.85 21.94 -10.89
CA LYS A 188 -13.96 22.12 -12.34
C LYS A 188 -13.32 21.02 -13.19
N SER A 189 -14.03 19.89 -13.28
CA SER A 189 -14.19 19.28 -14.60
C SER A 189 -14.90 20.27 -15.51
N GLY A 190 -14.30 20.56 -16.66
CA GLY A 190 -14.74 21.59 -17.58
C GLY A 190 -16.19 21.41 -18.06
N GLY A 191 -17.02 22.40 -17.77
CA GLY A 191 -18.21 22.69 -18.56
C GLY A 191 -17.81 23.49 -19.79
N LYS A 192 -17.46 22.80 -20.88
CA LYS A 192 -17.77 23.29 -22.23
C LYS A 192 -19.18 22.79 -22.57
N ASN A 193 -19.93 23.62 -23.32
CA ASN A 193 -21.32 23.47 -23.77
C ASN A 193 -22.31 23.93 -22.67
N THR A 194 -23.11 24.98 -22.83
CA THR A 194 -23.76 25.60 -24.00
C THR A 194 -23.98 27.09 -23.75
#